data_AF-A0A518K569-F1
#
_entry.id   AF-A0A518K569-F1
#
_cell.length_a   1.000
_cell.length_b   1.000
_cell.length_c   1.000
_cell.angle_alpha   90.00
_cell.angle_beta   90.00
_cell.angle_gamma   90.00
#
_symmetry.space_group_name_H-M   'P 1'
#
loop_
_entity.id
_entity.type
_entity.pdbx_description
1 polymer ?
#
loop_
_entity_poly.entity_id
_entity_poly.type
_entity_poly.pdbx_seq_one_letter_code
_entity_poly.pdbx_strand_id
1 'polypeptide(L)'
;MTKRVAIRKTPTPEQEAHIAAAIAEEKLFAEETKAQCREVLAELRAMRSTVDTLRAERERQGLSLAEVESRTGMTRSAISKLENHHVKNPTLLTLLRYASALGMQFQVNVTKADR
;
A
#
# COMPACT_ATOMS: atom_id res chain seq x y z
N MET A 1 28.87 1.91 49.53
CA MET A 1 28.24 2.36 48.28
C MET A 1 29.26 2.24 47.15
N THR A 2 29.20 1.18 46.34
CA THR A 2 30.23 0.91 45.32
C THR A 2 29.74 1.44 43.97
N LYS A 3 30.34 2.53 43.48
CA LYS A 3 30.04 3.09 42.16
C LYS A 3 30.53 2.12 41.07
N ARG A 4 29.62 1.48 40.34
CA ARG A 4 29.94 0.80 39.08
C ARG A 4 30.30 1.86 38.04
N VAL A 5 31.58 1.93 37.66
CA VAL A 5 32.02 2.72 36.51
C VAL A 5 31.73 1.90 35.26
N ALA A 6 30.81 2.36 34.43
CA ALA A 6 30.58 1.77 33.11
C ALA A 6 31.75 2.16 32.19
N ILE A 7 32.71 1.26 32.01
CA ILE A 7 33.81 1.46 31.05
C ILE A 7 33.20 1.29 29.65
N ARG A 8 32.95 2.41 28.96
CA ARG A 8 32.72 2.38 27.51
C ARG A 8 34.08 2.14 26.85
N LYS A 9 34.27 0.95 26.27
CA LYS A 9 35.50 0.60 25.56
C LYS A 9 35.43 1.26 24.18
N THR A 10 36.28 2.23 23.91
CA THR A 10 36.41 2.82 22.57
C THR A 10 36.92 1.75 21.61
N PRO A 11 36.30 1.55 20.45
CA PRO A 11 36.77 0.56 19.48
C PRO A 11 38.18 0.91 19.01
N THR A 12 39.00 -0.11 18.76
CA THR A 12 40.29 0.06 18.07
C THR A 12 40.07 0.37 16.58
N PRO A 13 41.05 0.95 15.86
CA PRO A 13 40.89 1.27 14.44
C PRO A 13 40.43 0.09 13.56
N GLU A 14 40.88 -1.13 13.90
CA GLU A 14 40.46 -2.37 13.23
C GLU A 14 38.99 -2.73 13.53
N GLN A 15 38.56 -2.54 14.78
CA GLN A 15 37.16 -2.72 15.17
C GLN A 15 36.26 -1.64 14.56
N GLU A 16 36.73 -0.40 14.45
CA GLU A 16 36.01 0.68 13.75
C GLU A 16 35.81 0.34 12.27
N ALA A 17 36.85 -0.17 11.60
CA ALA A 17 36.76 -0.61 10.22
C ALA A 17 35.78 -1.78 10.04
N HIS A 18 35.79 -2.77 10.95
CA HIS A 18 34.86 -3.90 10.92
C HIS A 18 33.40 -3.45 11.15
N ILE A 19 33.16 -2.55 12.10
CA ILE A 19 31.84 -1.97 12.36
C ILE A 19 31.37 -1.14 11.16
N ALA A 20 32.25 -0.34 10.56
CA ALA A 20 31.92 0.46 9.38
C ALA A 20 31.56 -0.44 8.18
N ALA A 21 32.29 -1.53 7.97
CA ALA A 21 31.99 -2.52 6.94
C ALA A 21 30.64 -3.20 7.17
N ALA A 22 30.36 -3.64 8.40
CA ALA A 22 29.07 -4.25 8.75
C ALA A 22 27.90 -3.28 8.55
N ILE A 23 28.05 -2.01 8.91
CA ILE A 23 27.02 -0.97 8.67
C ILE A 23 26.84 -0.71 7.17
N ALA A 24 27.91 -0.72 6.38
CA ALA A 24 27.83 -0.53 4.95
C ALA A 24 27.11 -1.70 4.26
N GLU A 25 27.39 -2.94 4.68
CA GLU A 25 26.72 -4.16 4.23
C GLU A 25 25.23 -4.13 4.61
N GLU A 26 24.90 -3.80 5.85
CA GLU A 26 23.51 -3.68 6.32
C GLU A 26 22.73 -2.60 5.54
N LYS A 27 23.36 -1.44 5.28
CA LYS A 27 22.73 -0.38 4.48
C LYS A 27 22.43 -0.84 3.06
N LEU A 28 23.35 -1.58 2.43
CA LEU A 28 23.13 -2.10 1.09
C LEU A 28 21.92 -3.06 1.06
N PHE A 29 21.87 -3.99 2.01
CA PHE A 29 20.74 -4.91 2.18
C PHE A 29 19.42 -4.18 2.46
N ALA A 30 19.45 -3.14 3.30
CA ALA A 30 18.29 -2.32 3.61
C ALA A 30 17.78 -1.55 2.37
N GLU A 31 18.67 -0.99 1.54
CA GLU A 31 18.28 -0.30 0.32
C GLU A 31 17.67 -1.24 -0.73
N GLU A 32 18.20 -2.45 -0.87
CA GLU A 32 17.64 -3.48 -1.74
C GLU A 32 16.25 -3.93 -1.26
N THR A 33 16.10 -4.17 0.05
CA THR A 33 14.80 -4.51 0.66
C THR A 33 13.79 -3.39 0.51
N LYS A 34 14.20 -2.12 0.68
CA LYS A 34 13.34 -0.96 0.44
C LYS A 34 12.93 -0.86 -1.02
N ALA A 35 13.84 -1.15 -1.97
CA ALA A 35 13.52 -1.15 -3.38
C ALA A 35 12.41 -2.15 -3.72
N GLN A 36 12.53 -3.38 -3.22
CA GLN A 36 11.50 -4.41 -3.38
C GLN A 36 10.17 -3.99 -2.73
N CYS A 37 10.21 -3.39 -1.54
CA CYS A 37 9.00 -2.84 -0.91
C CYS A 37 8.37 -1.70 -1.71
N ARG A 38 9.16 -0.85 -2.38
CA ARG A 38 8.62 0.29 -3.17
C ARG A 38 7.71 -0.18 -4.29
N GLU A 39 8.06 -1.27 -4.98
CA GLU A 39 7.26 -1.83 -6.08
C GLU A 39 5.91 -2.38 -5.56
N VAL A 40 5.94 -3.22 -4.52
CA VAL A 40 4.72 -3.75 -3.89
C VAL A 40 3.83 -2.61 -3.37
N LEU A 41 4.43 -1.58 -2.76
CA LEU A 41 3.70 -0.40 -2.31
C LEU A 41 3.11 0.41 -3.46
N ALA A 42 3.77 0.46 -4.62
CA ALA A 42 3.25 1.13 -5.80
C ALA A 42 1.99 0.43 -6.35
N GLU A 43 2.02 -0.91 -6.45
CA GLU A 43 0.86 -1.71 -6.86
C GLU A 43 -0.34 -1.50 -5.91
N LEU A 44 -0.09 -1.52 -4.60
CA LEU A 44 -1.13 -1.25 -3.59
C LEU A 44 -1.69 0.17 -3.69
N ARG A 45 -0.85 1.18 -4.01
CA ARG A 45 -1.30 2.56 -4.22
C ARG A 45 -2.19 2.67 -5.45
N ALA A 46 -1.86 2.00 -6.56
CA ALA A 46 -2.68 2.01 -7.77
C ALA A 46 -4.08 1.42 -7.50
N MET A 47 -4.16 0.31 -6.77
CA MET A 47 -5.43 -0.29 -6.37
C MET A 47 -6.27 0.64 -5.48
N ARG A 48 -5.64 1.25 -4.45
CA ARG A 48 -6.32 2.21 -3.57
C ARG A 48 -6.84 3.42 -4.35
N SER A 49 -6.03 3.99 -5.22
CA SER A 49 -6.40 5.11 -6.08
C SER A 49 -7.62 4.79 -6.96
N THR A 50 -7.75 3.54 -7.43
CA THR A 50 -8.91 3.10 -8.22
C THR A 50 -10.18 3.10 -7.38
N VAL A 51 -10.11 2.59 -6.15
CA VAL A 51 -11.24 2.59 -5.20
C VAL A 51 -11.62 4.02 -4.79
N ASP A 52 -10.64 4.87 -4.53
CA ASP A 52 -10.86 6.28 -4.19
C ASP A 52 -11.58 7.03 -5.32
N THR A 53 -11.23 6.74 -6.57
CA THR A 53 -11.89 7.31 -7.75
C THR A 53 -13.37 6.92 -7.80
N LEU A 54 -13.70 5.65 -7.57
CA LEU A 54 -15.09 5.17 -7.53
C LEU A 54 -15.86 5.82 -6.38
N ARG A 55 -15.25 5.90 -5.19
CA ARG A 55 -15.87 6.55 -4.03
C ARG A 55 -16.14 8.03 -4.30
N ALA A 56 -15.17 8.76 -4.83
CA ALA A 56 -15.30 10.17 -5.13
C ALA A 56 -16.43 10.41 -6.15
N GLU A 57 -16.54 9.55 -7.17
CA GLU A 57 -17.64 9.66 -8.13
C GLU A 57 -19.00 9.35 -7.51
N ARG A 58 -19.10 8.33 -6.64
CA ARG A 58 -20.33 8.07 -5.86
C ARG A 58 -20.74 9.31 -5.07
N GLU A 59 -19.81 9.91 -4.35
CA GLU A 59 -20.03 11.10 -3.52
C GLU A 59 -20.42 12.31 -4.39
N ARG A 60 -19.78 12.50 -5.55
CA ARG A 60 -20.13 13.55 -6.53
C ARG A 60 -21.55 13.40 -7.07
N GLN A 61 -22.01 12.17 -7.29
CA GLN A 61 -23.40 11.88 -7.71
C GLN A 61 -24.42 11.99 -6.55
N GLY A 62 -23.96 12.19 -5.31
CA GLY A 62 -24.84 12.25 -4.13
C GLY A 62 -25.45 10.89 -3.74
N LEU A 63 -24.89 9.78 -4.22
CA LEU A 63 -25.43 8.45 -3.98
C LEU A 63 -25.03 7.93 -2.60
N SER A 64 -26.02 7.43 -1.86
CA SER A 64 -25.82 6.66 -0.63
C SER A 64 -25.28 5.26 -0.94
N LEU A 65 -24.68 4.63 0.07
CA LEU A 65 -24.26 3.23 -0.03
C LEU A 65 -25.44 2.27 -0.27
N ALA A 66 -26.65 2.64 0.17
CA ALA A 66 -27.88 1.86 -0.04
C ALA A 66 -28.34 1.86 -1.50
N GLU A 67 -28.16 3.00 -2.19
CA GLU A 67 -28.46 3.12 -3.61
C GLU A 67 -27.46 2.34 -4.44
N VAL A 68 -26.17 2.40 -4.09
CA VAL A 68 -25.15 1.58 -4.75
C VAL A 68 -25.39 0.09 -4.49
N GLU A 69 -25.79 -0.30 -3.28
CA GLU A 69 -26.22 -1.67 -2.96
C GLU A 69 -27.36 -2.14 -3.87
N SER A 70 -28.39 -1.31 -4.03
CA SER A 70 -29.55 -1.61 -4.90
C SER A 70 -29.15 -1.78 -6.37
N ARG A 71 -28.17 -1.00 -6.86
CA ARG A 71 -27.69 -1.05 -8.25
C ARG A 71 -26.72 -2.18 -8.51
N THR A 72 -25.87 -2.49 -7.54
CA THR A 72 -24.78 -3.46 -7.71
C THR A 72 -25.17 -4.86 -7.26
N GLY A 73 -26.11 -5.00 -6.31
CA GLY A 73 -26.34 -6.22 -5.54
C GLY A 73 -25.23 -6.54 -4.52
N MET A 74 -24.31 -5.62 -4.27
CA MET A 74 -23.30 -5.74 -3.21
C MET A 74 -23.88 -5.22 -1.89
N THR A 75 -23.61 -5.90 -0.77
CA THR A 75 -24.12 -5.43 0.52
C THR A 75 -23.51 -4.08 0.89
N ARG A 76 -24.25 -3.26 1.63
CA ARG A 76 -23.76 -1.97 2.15
C ARG A 76 -22.44 -2.10 2.92
N SER A 77 -22.30 -3.18 3.69
CA SER A 77 -21.07 -3.48 4.45
C SER A 77 -19.90 -3.79 3.52
N ALA A 78 -20.12 -4.53 2.43
CA ALA A 78 -19.08 -4.82 1.45
C ALA A 78 -18.61 -3.54 0.73
N ILE A 79 -19.55 -2.67 0.35
CA ILE A 79 -19.25 -1.38 -0.28
C ILE A 79 -18.46 -0.49 0.70
N SER A 80 -18.90 -0.39 1.95
CA SER A 80 -18.19 0.37 2.98
C SER A 80 -16.77 -0.14 3.25
N LYS A 81 -16.59 -1.46 3.34
CA LYS A 81 -15.26 -2.07 3.52
C LYS A 81 -14.35 -1.83 2.32
N LEU A 82 -14.91 -1.83 1.11
CA LEU A 82 -14.19 -1.51 -0.11
C LEU A 82 -13.71 -0.05 -0.05
N GLU A 83 -14.63 0.91 0.13
CA GLU A 83 -14.36 2.36 0.15
C GLU A 83 -13.42 2.83 1.27
N ASN A 84 -13.27 2.04 2.34
CA ASN A 84 -12.37 2.31 3.45
C ASN A 84 -11.10 1.43 3.42
N HIS A 85 -10.84 0.75 2.31
CA HIS A 85 -9.66 -0.12 2.09
C HIS A 85 -9.49 -1.24 3.12
N HIS A 86 -10.58 -1.71 3.74
CA HIS A 86 -10.58 -2.92 4.56
C HIS A 86 -10.49 -4.17 3.68
N VAL A 87 -10.86 -4.06 2.40
CA VAL A 87 -10.59 -5.09 1.38
C VAL A 87 -9.23 -4.82 0.76
N LYS A 88 -8.22 -5.63 1.12
CA LYS A 88 -6.84 -5.46 0.63
C LYS A 88 -6.69 -5.73 -0.86
N ASN A 89 -7.45 -6.68 -1.40
CA ASN A 89 -7.38 -7.10 -2.80
C ASN A 89 -8.81 -7.33 -3.35
N PRO A 90 -9.52 -6.26 -3.76
CA PRO A 90 -10.82 -6.41 -4.38
C PRO A 90 -10.67 -7.07 -5.76
N THR A 91 -11.61 -7.94 -6.12
CA THR A 91 -11.60 -8.56 -7.45
C THR A 91 -11.91 -7.53 -8.54
N LEU A 92 -11.41 -7.75 -9.76
CA LEU A 92 -11.76 -6.93 -10.92
C LEU A 92 -13.28 -6.85 -11.14
N LEU A 93 -13.99 -7.96 -10.94
CA LEU A 93 -15.45 -8.01 -11.05
C LEU A 93 -16.15 -7.11 -10.03
N THR A 94 -15.61 -7.00 -8.82
CA THR A 94 -16.11 -6.07 -7.80
C THR A 94 -15.98 -4.62 -8.26
N LEU A 95 -14.83 -4.25 -8.81
CA LEU A 95 -14.59 -2.89 -9.32
C LEU A 95 -15.48 -2.57 -10.52
N LEU A 96 -15.63 -3.52 -11.45
CA LEU A 96 -16.51 -3.40 -12.63
C LEU A 96 -17.98 -3.21 -12.24
N ARG A 97 -18.49 -4.01 -11.29
CA ARG A 97 -19.88 -3.87 -10.80
C ARG A 97 -20.12 -2.50 -10.18
N TYR A 98 -19.18 -2.04 -9.36
CA TYR A 98 -19.27 -0.71 -8.76
C TYR A 98 -19.28 0.37 -9.86
N ALA A 99 -18.28 0.38 -10.75
CA ALA A 99 -18.18 1.35 -11.84
C ALA A 99 -19.46 1.39 -12.70
N SER A 100 -20.00 0.21 -13.04
CA SER A 100 -21.25 0.09 -13.79
C SER A 100 -22.45 0.71 -13.05
N ALA A 101 -22.55 0.53 -11.74
CA ALA A 101 -23.62 1.15 -10.93
C ALA A 101 -23.52 2.69 -10.86
N LEU A 102 -22.33 3.24 -11.10
CA LEU A 102 -22.10 4.68 -11.23
C LEU A 102 -22.25 5.18 -12.68
N GLY A 103 -22.51 4.29 -13.65
CA GLY A 103 -22.52 4.65 -15.07
C GLY A 103 -21.12 4.98 -15.63
N MET A 104 -20.07 4.53 -14.96
CA MET A 104 -18.69 4.73 -15.39
C MET A 104 -18.20 3.60 -16.29
N GLN A 105 -17.32 3.92 -17.22
CA GLN A 105 -16.57 2.93 -17.97
C GLN A 105 -15.30 2.53 -17.20
N PHE A 106 -15.12 1.24 -16.97
CA PHE A 106 -13.90 0.69 -16.34
C PHE A 106 -13.10 -0.07 -17.39
N GLN A 107 -11.86 0.33 -17.64
CA GLN A 107 -10.99 -0.29 -18.63
C GLN A 107 -9.74 -0.83 -17.96
N VAL A 108 -9.30 -2.02 -18.39
CA VAL A 108 -8.02 -2.60 -18.02
C VAL A 108 -7.20 -2.77 -19.28
N ASN A 109 -6.01 -2.18 -19.30
CA ASN A 109 -5.07 -2.27 -20.41
C ASN A 109 -3.76 -2.88 -19.92
N VAL A 110 -3.11 -3.67 -20.77
CA VAL A 110 -1.79 -4.26 -20.51
C VAL A 110 -0.82 -3.69 -21.53
N THR A 111 0.24 -3.05 -21.05
CA THR A 111 1.30 -2.47 -21.87
C THR A 111 2.65 -3.09 -21.54
N LYS A 112 3.67 -2.87 -22.37
CA LYS A 112 5.03 -3.29 -22.02
C LYS A 112 5.48 -2.54 -20.76
N ALA A 113 6.13 -3.27 -19.85
CA ALA A 113 6.83 -2.68 -18.73
C ALA A 113 8.16 -2.14 -19.24
N ASP A 114 8.45 -0.88 -18.92
CA ASP A 114 9.78 -0.30 -19.08
C ASP A 114 10.67 -0.89 -17.97
N ARG A 115 11.11 -2.14 -18.14
CA ARG A 115 12.13 -2.78 -17.29
C ARG A 115 13.45 -2.82 -18.01
#